data_AF-A0AAW0JR28-F1
#
_entry.id   AF-A0AAW0JR28-F1
#
_cell.length_a   1.000
_cell.length_b   1.000
_cell.length_c   1.000
_cell.angle_alpha   90.00
_cell.angle_beta   90.00
_cell.angle_gamma   90.00
#
_symmetry.space_group_name_H-M   'P 1'
#
loop_
_entity.id
_entity.type
_entity.pdbx_description
1 polymer ?
#
loop_
_entity_poly.entity_id
_entity_poly.type
_entity_poly.pdbx_seq_one_letter_code
_entity_poly.pdbx_strand_id
1 'polypeptide(L)'
;SEKEKQDWIEAVQQSIAETLSDYEVAEKIWFNESNRSCADCKAPDPDWASINLCVVICKKCAGQHRSLGPRDSKVRSLKMDASIWSNELI
;
A
#
# COMPACT_ATOMS: atom_id res chain seq x y z
N SER A 1 -37.97 -1.77 -1.95
CA SER A 1 -38.21 -1.55 -0.51
C SER A 1 -37.19 -0.56 0.03
N GLU A 2 -37.50 0.26 1.04
CA GLU A 2 -36.51 1.15 1.69
C GLU A 2 -35.30 0.37 2.24
N LYS A 3 -35.51 -0.88 2.68
CA LYS A 3 -34.42 -1.76 3.10
C LYS A 3 -33.44 -2.07 1.98
N GLU A 4 -33.94 -2.45 0.79
CA GLU A 4 -33.07 -2.75 -0.36
C GLU A 4 -32.26 -1.52 -0.78
N LYS A 5 -32.87 -0.32 -0.73
CA LYS A 5 -32.17 0.93 -1.02
C LYS A 5 -31.04 1.18 -0.01
N GLN A 6 -31.28 0.94 1.28
CA GLN A 6 -30.26 1.05 2.32
C GLN A 6 -29.12 0.05 2.11
N ASP A 7 -29.45 -1.21 1.83
CA ASP A 7 -28.47 -2.27 1.55
C ASP A 7 -27.57 -1.90 0.36
N TRP A 8 -28.15 -1.31 -0.71
CA TRP A 8 -27.39 -0.82 -1.85
C TRP A 8 -26.45 0.35 -1.51
N ILE A 9 -26.90 1.29 -0.68
CA ILE A 9 -26.07 2.43 -0.25
C ILE A 9 -24.87 1.93 0.55
N GLU A 10 -25.08 1.02 1.49
CA GLU A 10 -24.02 0.44 2.32
C GLU A 10 -23.02 -0.34 1.47
N ALA A 11 -23.49 -1.15 0.53
CA ALA A 11 -22.60 -1.89 -0.38
C ALA A 11 -21.71 -0.96 -1.22
N VAL A 12 -22.27 0.14 -1.74
CA VAL A 12 -21.51 1.14 -2.50
C VAL A 12 -20.51 1.89 -1.61
N GLN A 13 -20.93 2.30 -0.40
CA GLN A 13 -20.05 2.96 0.55
C GLN A 13 -18.87 2.08 0.96
N GLN A 14 -19.13 0.79 1.20
CA GLN A 14 -18.10 -0.20 1.52
C GLN A 14 -17.10 -0.36 0.36
N SER A 15 -17.59 -0.48 -0.88
CA SER A 15 -16.72 -0.59 -2.05
C SER A 15 -15.85 0.66 -2.28
N ILE A 16 -16.40 1.86 -2.04
CA ILE A 16 -15.64 3.11 -2.07
C ILE A 16 -14.58 3.14 -0.97
N ALA A 17 -14.95 2.79 0.26
CA ALA A 17 -14.03 2.78 1.39
C ALA A 17 -12.87 1.80 1.18
N GLU A 18 -13.14 0.60 0.66
CA GLU A 18 -12.13 -0.38 0.29
C GLU A 18 -11.18 0.16 -0.79
N THR A 19 -11.74 0.75 -1.86
CA THR A 19 -10.93 1.31 -2.95
C THR A 19 -10.07 2.49 -2.49
N LEU A 20 -10.57 3.35 -1.59
CA LEU A 20 -9.79 4.48 -1.06
C LEU A 20 -8.71 4.01 -0.09
N SER A 21 -9.01 3.01 0.74
CA SER A 21 -8.04 2.36 1.63
C SER A 21 -6.84 1.79 0.85
N ASP A 22 -7.09 1.24 -0.34
CA ASP A 22 -6.05 0.74 -1.25
C ASP A 22 -5.09 1.85 -1.75
N TYR A 23 -5.45 3.13 -1.64
CA TYR A 23 -4.60 4.24 -2.09
C TYR A 23 -4.14 5.15 -0.95
N GLU A 24 -4.83 5.19 0.18
CA GLU A 24 -4.56 6.12 1.29
C GLU A 24 -3.11 6.02 1.80
N VAL A 25 -2.62 4.80 2.00
CA VAL A 25 -1.25 4.58 2.49
C VAL A 25 -0.22 5.04 1.44
N ALA A 26 -0.43 4.68 0.17
CA ALA A 26 0.47 5.06 -0.90
C ALA A 26 0.54 6.59 -1.05
N GLU A 27 -0.61 7.28 -1.01
CA GLU A 27 -0.67 8.74 -1.08
C GLU A 27 0.05 9.42 0.10
N LYS A 28 -0.14 8.93 1.33
CA LYS A 28 0.57 9.43 2.52
C LYS A 28 2.08 9.27 2.38
N ILE A 29 2.54 8.10 1.94
CA ILE A 29 3.97 7.82 1.75
C ILE A 29 4.57 8.68 0.62
N TRP A 30 3.84 8.88 -0.48
CA TRP A 30 4.25 9.69 -1.64
C TRP A 30 4.11 11.21 -1.41
N PHE A 31 3.56 11.64 -0.29
CA PHE A 31 3.59 13.04 0.14
C PHE A 31 5.03 13.55 0.21
N ASN A 32 5.96 12.72 0.69
CA ASN A 32 7.38 12.99 0.55
C ASN A 32 7.85 12.65 -0.88
N GLU A 33 8.31 13.65 -1.62
CA GLU A 33 8.76 13.49 -3.00
C GLU A 33 9.89 12.48 -3.15
N SER A 34 10.73 12.30 -2.11
CA SER A 34 11.82 11.32 -2.12
C SER A 34 11.32 9.88 -2.23
N ASN A 35 10.06 9.62 -1.86
CA ASN A 35 9.42 8.31 -1.92
C ASN A 35 8.73 8.05 -3.27
N ARG A 36 8.73 9.01 -4.20
CA ARG A 36 8.10 8.82 -5.54
C ARG A 36 8.97 8.04 -6.51
N SER A 37 10.09 7.50 -6.04
CA SER A 37 11.01 6.71 -6.83
C SER A 37 11.48 5.50 -6.04
N CYS A 38 11.50 4.34 -6.70
CA CYS A 38 12.01 3.10 -6.12
C CYS A 38 13.44 3.30 -5.62
N ALA A 39 13.71 2.89 -4.37
CA ALA A 39 15.03 3.00 -3.75
C ALA A 39 16.14 2.39 -4.62
N ASP A 40 15.89 1.23 -5.23
CA ASP A 40 16.91 0.44 -5.95
C ASP A 40 17.07 0.84 -7.41
N CYS A 41 15.96 0.97 -8.15
CA CYS A 41 15.99 1.11 -9.61
C CYS A 41 15.46 2.46 -10.13
N LYS A 42 15.02 3.34 -9.22
CA LYS A 42 14.47 4.68 -9.52
C LYS A 42 13.22 4.68 -10.42
N ALA A 43 12.58 3.53 -10.64
CA ALA A 43 11.27 3.47 -11.26
C ALA A 43 10.27 4.34 -10.47
N PRO A 44 9.38 5.08 -11.15
CA PRO A 44 8.44 5.99 -10.49
C PRO A 44 7.36 5.22 -9.73
N ASP A 45 6.67 5.94 -8.84
CA ASP A 45 5.46 5.52 -8.13
C ASP A 45 5.54 4.11 -7.51
N PRO A 46 6.54 3.84 -6.64
CA PRO A 46 6.68 2.54 -6.00
C PRO A 46 5.50 2.26 -5.07
N ASP A 47 4.82 1.13 -5.28
CA ASP A 47 3.62 0.69 -4.56
C ASP A 47 3.89 -0.43 -3.53
N TRP A 48 5.16 -0.70 -3.23
CA TRP A 48 5.61 -1.64 -2.21
C TRP A 48 6.63 -1.00 -1.29
N ALA A 49 6.80 -1.57 -0.10
CA ALA A 49 7.81 -1.16 0.85
C ALA A 49 8.46 -2.36 1.54
N SER A 50 9.72 -2.19 1.94
CA SER A 50 10.37 -3.05 2.92
C SER A 50 10.37 -2.34 4.27
N ILE A 51 9.53 -2.81 5.19
CA ILE A 51 9.25 -2.07 6.44
C ILE A 51 10.42 -2.07 7.43
N ASN A 52 11.24 -3.13 7.44
CA ASN A 52 12.43 -3.19 8.31
C ASN A 52 13.62 -2.42 7.75
N LEU A 53 13.64 -2.18 6.44
CA LEU A 53 14.68 -1.39 5.77
C LEU A 53 14.25 0.07 5.55
N CYS A 54 12.99 0.41 5.86
CA CYS A 54 12.42 1.74 5.70
C CYS A 54 12.59 2.32 4.28
N VAL A 55 12.35 1.48 3.27
CA VAL A 55 12.44 1.89 1.85
C VAL A 55 11.18 1.53 1.06
N VAL A 56 10.86 2.36 0.07
CA VAL A 56 9.83 2.09 -0.94
C VAL A 56 10.48 1.54 -2.22
N ILE A 57 9.84 0.53 -2.80
CA ILE A 57 10.37 -0.23 -3.94
C ILE A 57 9.26 -0.54 -4.95
N CYS A 58 9.61 -0.63 -6.22
CA CYS A 58 8.64 -1.04 -7.25
C CYS A 58 8.34 -2.55 -7.15
N LYS A 59 7.25 -3.00 -7.77
CA LYS A 59 6.86 -4.41 -7.81
C LYS A 59 7.99 -5.38 -8.23
N LYS A 60 8.83 -4.99 -9.19
CA LYS A 60 9.97 -5.82 -9.65
C LYS A 60 11.03 -5.98 -8.55
N CYS A 61 11.40 -4.90 -7.89
CA CYS A 61 12.35 -4.93 -6.77
C CYS A 61 11.76 -5.63 -5.54
N ALA A 62 10.46 -5.45 -5.28
CA ALA A 62 9.73 -6.19 -4.25
C ALA A 62 9.84 -7.72 -4.46
N GLY A 63 9.77 -8.19 -5.70
CA GLY A 63 10.01 -9.61 -6.05
C GLY A 63 11.42 -10.08 -5.66
N GLN A 64 12.45 -9.28 -5.94
CA GLN A 64 13.83 -9.58 -5.57
C GLN A 64 14.03 -9.58 -4.05
N HIS A 65 13.47 -8.58 -3.36
CA HIS A 65 13.50 -8.50 -1.90
C HIS A 65 12.81 -9.69 -1.23
N ARG A 66 11.72 -10.22 -1.81
CA ARG A 66 11.06 -11.44 -1.30
C ARG A 66 11.98 -12.67 -1.36
N SER A 67 12.85 -12.77 -2.37
CA SER A 67 13.80 -13.87 -2.50
C SER A 67 14.90 -13.85 -1.43
N LEU A 68 15.17 -12.70 -0.80
CA LEU A 68 16.10 -12.57 0.34
C LEU A 68 15.53 -13.21 1.61
N GLY A 69 14.20 -13.27 1.73
CA GLY A 69 13.51 -13.80 2.90
C GLY A 69 13.19 -12.75 3.97
N PRO A 70 12.24 -13.06 4.88
CA PRO A 70 11.64 -12.09 5.80
C PRO A 70 12.55 -11.62 6.94
N ARG A 71 13.70 -12.30 7.16
CA ARG A 71 14.74 -11.84 8.07
C ARG A 71 15.43 -10.60 7.53
N ASP A 72 15.69 -10.59 6.23
CA ASP A 72 16.49 -9.55 5.59
C ASP A 72 15.59 -8.45 5.00
N SER A 73 14.45 -8.80 4.42
CA SER A 73 13.50 -7.83 3.88
C SER A 73 12.03 -8.23 4.10
N LYS A 74 11.31 -7.41 4.87
CA LYS A 74 9.88 -7.57 5.17
C LYS A 74 9.04 -6.75 4.18
N VAL A 75 8.73 -7.37 3.05
CA VAL A 75 7.99 -6.72 1.96
C VAL A 75 6.48 -6.64 2.25
N ARG A 76 5.88 -5.46 2.06
CA ARG A 76 4.44 -5.18 2.19
C ARG A 76 3.94 -4.32 1.04
N SER A 77 2.73 -4.58 0.59
CA SER A 77 2.04 -3.77 -0.42
C SER A 77 1.51 -2.50 0.22
N LEU A 78 1.77 -1.33 -0.38
CA LEU A 78 1.12 -0.09 0.06
C LEU A 78 -0.38 -0.09 -0.29
N LYS A 79 -0.80 -0.92 -1.27
CA LYS A 79 -2.17 -0.91 -1.80
C LYS A 79 -3.04 -2.11 -1.45
N MET A 80 -2.44 -3.21 -1.00
CA MET A 80 -3.18 -4.47 -0.77
C MET A 80 -3.13 -4.95 0.69
N ASP A 81 -2.24 -4.37 1.51
CA ASP A 81 -2.03 -4.78 2.90
C ASP A 81 -2.52 -3.70 3.89
N ALA A 82 -3.66 -3.07 3.61
CA ALA A 82 -4.18 -1.94 4.40
C ALA A 82 -4.28 -2.23 5.92
N SER A 83 -4.59 -3.48 6.30
CA SER A 83 -4.68 -3.90 7.70
C SER A 83 -3.35 -3.94 8.45
N ILE A 84 -2.22 -3.82 7.75
CA ILE A 84 -0.87 -3.86 8.32
C ILE A 84 -0.36 -2.45 8.62
N TRP A 85 -0.88 -1.43 7.92
CA TRP A 85 -0.41 -0.06 8.03
C TRP A 85 -1.14 0.67 9.16
N SER A 86 -0.44 0.90 10.28
CA SER A 86 -0.90 1.77 11.36
C SER A 86 -0.30 3.17 11.22
N ASN A 87 -0.86 4.16 11.91
CA ASN A 87 -0.28 5.52 11.99
C ASN A 87 1.15 5.55 12.59
N GLU A 88 1.59 4.47 13.25
CA GLU A 88 2.97 4.36 13.74
C GLU A 88 3.94 3.87 12.64
N LEU A 89 3.41 3.21 11.61
CA LEU A 89 4.18 2.63 10.50
C LEU A 89 4.19 3.51 9.24
N ILE A 90 3.24 4.44 9.11
CA ILE A 90 3.16 5.45 8.05
C ILE A 90 3.75 6.76 8.56
#